data_AF-A0A849RCG4-F1
#
_entry.id   AF-A0A849RCG4-F1
#
_cell.length_a   1.000
_cell.length_b   1.000
_cell.length_c   1.000
_cell.angle_alpha   90.00
_cell.angle_beta   90.00
_cell.angle_gamma   90.00
#
_symmetry.space_group_name_H-M   'P 1'
#
loop_
_entity.id
_entity.type
_entity.pdbx_description
1 polymer ?
#
loop_
_entity_poly.entity_id
_entity_poly.type
_entity_poly.pdbx_seq_one_letter_code
_entity_poly.pdbx_strand_id
1 'polypeptide(L)'
;MKPNDFFTFNGGNELSILPKCAILFHQAKGLSDNSYGGQDFVASLHDFFVDDSKHETVIGAGRLMSKEDIETVLRTLLQMRQSKVNLMPNNIVSLSDNHIAWTVPEKIRPMLFNIIGMPMQKMTVPWPRLLLVANRDGKLAIAAVKGRNRLSAKTRLFHAPLMNVSNNGAVCTGSATVPIECGIEDLKQWESVMFDTAFSHVNNQLTLELGRKKKEVDT
;
A
#
# COMPACT_ATOMS: atom_id res chain seq x y z
N MET A 1 -11.91 -26.34 27.16
CA MET A 1 -11.03 -25.52 26.31
C MET A 1 -10.12 -26.45 25.53
N LYS A 2 -10.34 -26.60 24.22
CA LYS A 2 -9.39 -27.15 23.24
C LYS A 2 -9.24 -26.12 22.11
N PRO A 3 -8.06 -25.93 21.51
CA PRO A 3 -7.72 -24.73 20.74
C PRO A 3 -7.91 -24.91 19.21
N ASN A 4 -9.00 -25.53 18.76
CA ASN A 4 -9.18 -25.81 17.31
C ASN A 4 -10.58 -25.50 16.72
N ASP A 5 -11.45 -24.81 17.44
CA ASP A 5 -12.78 -24.42 16.91
C ASP A 5 -12.77 -22.98 16.33
N PHE A 6 -11.98 -22.73 15.27
CA PHE A 6 -11.92 -21.40 14.63
C PHE A 6 -12.23 -21.37 13.12
N PHE A 7 -12.42 -22.51 12.44
CA PHE A 7 -12.75 -22.51 11.01
C PHE A 7 -13.79 -23.56 10.63
N THR A 8 -15.05 -23.32 10.98
CA THR A 8 -16.17 -23.82 10.17
C THR A 8 -16.78 -22.64 9.42
N PHE A 9 -16.14 -22.28 8.31
CA PHE A 9 -16.75 -21.40 7.31
C PHE A 9 -17.68 -22.27 6.45
N ASN A 10 -18.93 -22.41 6.88
CA ASN A 10 -20.01 -22.92 6.04
C ASN A 10 -20.49 -21.79 5.12
N GLY A 11 -19.89 -21.71 3.94
CA GLY A 11 -20.28 -20.83 2.86
C GLY A 11 -19.80 -21.42 1.55
N GLY A 12 -20.70 -22.13 0.86
CA GLY A 12 -20.43 -22.83 -0.38
C GLY A 12 -20.04 -21.88 -1.50
N ASN A 13 -18.81 -22.02 -1.96
CA ASN A 13 -18.47 -22.00 -3.37
C ASN A 13 -17.16 -22.78 -3.48
N GLU A 14 -17.19 -23.98 -4.07
CA GLU A 14 -15.94 -24.67 -4.42
C GLU A 14 -15.15 -23.74 -5.35
N LEU A 15 -13.99 -23.29 -4.89
CA LEU A 15 -13.05 -22.56 -5.74
C LEU A 15 -12.57 -23.53 -6.82
N SER A 16 -13.27 -23.54 -7.95
CA SER A 16 -12.86 -24.29 -9.13
C SER A 16 -11.76 -23.51 -9.84
N ILE A 17 -10.55 -24.08 -9.85
CA ILE A 17 -9.42 -23.54 -10.62
C ILE A 17 -9.64 -23.93 -12.07
N LEU A 18 -10.20 -23.02 -12.86
CA LEU A 18 -10.39 -23.21 -14.30
C LEU A 18 -9.19 -22.62 -15.06
N PRO A 19 -8.49 -23.42 -15.88
CA PRO A 19 -7.38 -22.90 -16.68
C PRO A 19 -7.92 -21.94 -17.75
N LYS A 20 -7.38 -20.73 -17.80
CA LYS A 20 -7.84 -19.67 -18.73
C LYS A 20 -7.01 -19.57 -20.00
N CYS A 21 -5.68 -19.68 -19.90
CA CYS A 21 -4.77 -19.66 -21.03
C CYS A 21 -3.43 -20.31 -20.64
N ALA A 22 -2.69 -20.80 -21.63
CA ALA A 22 -1.33 -21.32 -21.47
C ALA A 22 -0.36 -20.51 -22.32
N ILE A 23 0.81 -20.21 -21.75
CA ILE A 23 1.90 -19.49 -22.44
C ILE A 23 3.07 -20.45 -22.58
N LEU A 24 3.50 -20.70 -23.81
CA LEU A 24 4.68 -21.52 -24.10
C LEU A 24 5.81 -20.63 -24.59
N PHE A 25 6.97 -20.74 -23.94
CA PHE A 25 8.20 -20.08 -24.37
C PHE A 25 9.02 -21.06 -25.22
N HIS A 26 9.32 -20.63 -26.43
CA HIS A 26 10.14 -21.34 -27.40
C HIS A 26 11.49 -20.64 -27.48
N GLN A 27 12.57 -21.42 -27.52
CA GLN A 27 13.91 -20.89 -27.73
C GLN A 27 14.29 -21.10 -29.19
N ALA A 28 14.55 -20.02 -29.92
CA ALA A 28 15.07 -20.11 -31.28
C ALA A 28 16.56 -20.48 -31.24
N LYS A 29 16.89 -21.75 -31.51
CA LYS A 29 18.28 -22.16 -31.73
C LYS A 29 18.65 -21.90 -33.19
N GLY A 30 19.60 -20.98 -33.43
CA GLY A 30 20.22 -20.77 -34.75
C GLY A 30 19.97 -19.42 -35.44
N LEU A 31 19.44 -18.40 -34.74
CA LEU A 31 19.28 -17.04 -35.28
C LEU A 31 20.38 -16.04 -34.88
N SER A 32 21.26 -16.40 -33.94
CA SER A 32 22.35 -15.53 -33.50
C SER A 32 23.72 -16.06 -33.93
N ASP A 33 24.20 -15.55 -35.06
CA ASP A 33 25.63 -15.63 -35.44
C ASP A 33 26.41 -14.39 -34.95
N ASN A 34 25.88 -13.68 -33.96
CA ASN A 34 26.47 -12.45 -33.46
C ASN A 34 26.56 -12.41 -31.93
N SER A 35 27.73 -12.00 -31.46
CA SER A 35 28.30 -12.07 -30.12
C SER A 35 27.68 -11.12 -29.07
N TYR A 36 26.37 -10.87 -29.14
CA TYR A 36 25.61 -10.20 -28.08
C TYR A 36 24.47 -11.12 -27.64
N GLY A 37 24.74 -11.88 -26.57
CA GLY A 37 23.89 -12.97 -26.07
C GLY A 37 22.52 -12.55 -25.53
N GLY A 38 21.59 -12.26 -26.44
CA GLY A 38 20.16 -12.45 -26.21
C GLY A 38 19.79 -13.85 -26.68
N GLN A 39 19.25 -14.70 -25.80
CA GLN A 39 18.52 -15.87 -26.27
C GLN A 39 17.20 -15.37 -26.87
N ASP A 40 17.01 -15.53 -28.17
CA ASP A 40 15.76 -15.14 -28.83
C ASP A 40 14.66 -16.11 -28.39
N PHE A 41 13.85 -15.67 -27.42
CA PHE A 41 12.66 -16.39 -26.97
C PHE A 41 11.45 -15.88 -27.75
N VAL A 42 10.62 -16.81 -28.21
CA VAL A 42 9.32 -16.55 -28.82
C VAL A 42 8.25 -17.13 -27.92
N ALA A 43 7.17 -16.40 -27.65
CA ALA A 43 6.07 -16.89 -26.82
C ALA A 43 4.81 -17.12 -27.67
N SER A 44 4.13 -18.25 -27.44
CA SER A 44 2.80 -18.54 -28.00
C SER A 44 1.76 -18.61 -26.89
N LEU A 45 0.59 -18.03 -27.15
CA LEU A 45 -0.59 -18.11 -26.29
C LEU A 45 -1.53 -19.19 -26.81
N HIS A 46 -2.04 -20.01 -25.91
CA HIS A 46 -2.97 -21.09 -26.20
C HIS A 46 -4.22 -20.94 -25.33
N ASP A 47 -5.39 -21.02 -25.96
CA ASP A 47 -6.67 -21.08 -25.26
C ASP A 47 -7.00 -22.52 -24.85
N PHE A 48 -7.85 -22.70 -23.85
CA PHE A 48 -8.33 -24.02 -23.43
C PHE A 48 -9.74 -24.27 -23.96
N PHE A 49 -9.97 -25.51 -24.38
CA PHE A 49 -11.28 -26.00 -24.79
C PHE A 49 -11.68 -27.18 -23.90
N VAL A 50 -12.96 -27.27 -23.57
CA VAL A 50 -13.52 -28.46 -22.89
C VAL A 50 -14.01 -29.38 -23.99
N ASP A 51 -13.47 -30.60 -24.06
CA ASP A 51 -14.00 -31.62 -24.95
C ASP A 51 -15.29 -32.19 -24.31
N ASP A 52 -16.44 -31.82 -24.88
CA ASP A 52 -17.78 -32.25 -24.42
C ASP A 52 -17.91 -33.78 -24.31
N SER A 53 -17.09 -34.53 -25.04
CA SER A 53 -17.14 -35.99 -25.06
C SER A 53 -16.38 -36.67 -23.92
N LYS A 54 -15.36 -36.01 -23.34
CA LYS A 54 -14.50 -36.58 -22.29
C LYS A 54 -14.46 -35.79 -21.00
N HIS A 55 -15.07 -34.60 -20.96
CA HIS A 55 -14.96 -33.66 -19.83
C HIS A 55 -13.48 -33.33 -19.49
N GLU A 56 -12.59 -33.46 -20.47
CA GLU A 56 -11.17 -33.15 -20.32
C GLU A 56 -10.89 -31.76 -20.90
N THR A 57 -10.04 -31.01 -20.22
CA THR A 57 -9.62 -29.68 -20.69
C THR A 57 -8.37 -29.82 -21.54
N VAL A 58 -8.47 -29.44 -22.82
CA VAL A 58 -7.40 -29.60 -23.82
C VAL A 58 -6.83 -28.23 -24.20
N ILE A 59 -5.51 -28.17 -24.37
CA ILE A 59 -4.82 -26.97 -24.87
C ILE A 59 -5.07 -26.86 -26.38
N GLY A 60 -5.62 -25.73 -26.79
CA GLY A 60 -5.89 -25.41 -28.18
C GLY A 60 -4.66 -25.04 -29.00
N ALA A 61 -4.89 -24.72 -30.28
CA ALA A 61 -3.85 -24.26 -31.18
C ALA A 61 -3.20 -22.96 -30.66
N GLY A 62 -1.87 -22.92 -30.70
CA GLY A 62 -1.11 -21.76 -30.26
C GLY A 62 -1.11 -20.66 -31.32
N ARG A 63 -1.28 -19.42 -30.86
CA ARG A 63 -1.03 -18.21 -31.68
C ARG A 63 0.18 -17.46 -31.14
N LEU A 64 0.91 -16.78 -32.03
CA LEU A 64 1.99 -15.90 -31.61
C LEU A 64 1.45 -14.80 -30.69
N MET A 65 2.16 -14.51 -29.59
CA MET A 65 1.77 -13.43 -28.69
C MET A 65 2.02 -12.06 -29.32
N SER A 66 1.00 -11.22 -29.31
CA SER A 66 1.16 -9.80 -29.58
C SER A 66 1.63 -9.05 -28.32
N LYS A 67 2.07 -7.80 -28.48
CA LYS A 67 2.37 -6.91 -27.36
C LYS A 67 1.16 -6.74 -26.42
N GLU A 68 -0.04 -6.64 -26.98
CA GLU A 68 -1.29 -6.47 -26.23
C GLU A 68 -1.62 -7.69 -25.36
N ASP A 69 -1.31 -8.90 -25.85
CA ASP A 69 -1.47 -10.14 -25.08
C ASP A 69 -0.52 -10.17 -23.88
N ILE A 70 0.75 -9.80 -24.08
CA ILE A 70 1.73 -9.70 -23.01
C ILE A 70 1.27 -8.71 -21.95
N GLU A 71 0.82 -7.53 -22.37
CA GLU A 71 0.30 -6.51 -21.44
C GLU A 71 -0.92 -7.02 -20.67
N THR A 72 -1.85 -7.71 -21.33
CA THR A 72 -3.08 -8.24 -20.71
C THR A 72 -2.77 -9.32 -19.68
N VAL A 73 -1.89 -10.26 -20.02
CA VAL A 73 -1.43 -11.32 -19.12
C VAL A 73 -0.72 -10.71 -17.91
N LEU A 74 0.26 -9.82 -18.14
CA LEU A 74 1.02 -9.20 -17.06
C LEU A 74 0.11 -8.38 -16.13
N ARG A 75 -0.82 -7.60 -16.67
CA ARG A 75 -1.79 -6.85 -15.87
C ARG A 75 -2.66 -7.78 -15.01
N THR A 76 -3.06 -8.92 -15.56
CA THR A 76 -3.86 -9.91 -14.84
C THR A 76 -3.06 -10.59 -13.74
N LEU A 77 -1.84 -11.06 -14.04
CA LEU A 77 -0.96 -11.75 -13.10
C LEU A 77 -0.50 -10.84 -11.96
N LEU A 78 -0.12 -9.61 -12.28
CA LEU A 78 0.31 -8.61 -11.30
C LEU A 78 -0.86 -7.93 -10.59
N GLN A 79 -2.11 -8.33 -10.89
CA GLN A 79 -3.33 -7.70 -10.37
C GLN A 79 -3.32 -6.18 -10.56
N MET A 80 -2.66 -5.70 -11.62
CA MET A 80 -2.56 -4.29 -11.93
C MET A 80 -3.93 -3.83 -12.42
N ARG A 81 -4.73 -3.27 -11.52
CA ARG A 81 -5.94 -2.55 -11.90
C ARG A 81 -5.54 -1.38 -12.79
N GLN A 82 -6.38 -1.06 -13.78
CA GLN A 82 -6.19 0.15 -14.58
C GLN A 82 -6.12 1.35 -13.64
N SER A 83 -4.92 1.92 -13.49
CA SER A 83 -4.78 3.21 -12.82
C SER A 83 -5.58 4.21 -13.63
N LYS A 84 -6.61 4.81 -13.03
CA LYS A 84 -7.29 5.94 -13.68
C LYS A 84 -6.24 7.01 -13.92
N VAL A 85 -6.23 7.59 -15.12
CA VAL A 85 -5.39 8.75 -15.40
C VAL A 85 -5.94 9.90 -14.57
N ASN A 86 -5.29 10.16 -13.45
CA ASN A 86 -5.64 11.23 -12.53
C ASN A 86 -4.63 12.37 -12.68
N LEU A 87 -5.11 13.62 -12.62
CA LEU A 87 -4.22 14.77 -12.50
C LEU A 87 -3.47 14.65 -11.17
N MET A 88 -2.14 14.63 -11.22
CA MET A 88 -1.31 14.48 -10.03
C MET A 88 -1.44 15.71 -9.13
N PRO A 89 -1.98 15.57 -7.90
CA PRO A 89 -2.08 16.70 -6.99
C PRO A 89 -0.70 17.23 -6.59
N ASN A 90 -0.58 18.54 -6.39
CA ASN A 90 0.68 19.20 -6.01
C ASN A 90 1.26 18.72 -4.67
N ASN A 91 0.42 18.15 -3.80
CA ASN A 91 0.84 17.63 -2.52
C ASN A 91 1.41 16.20 -2.60
N ILE A 92 1.35 15.52 -3.75
CA ILE A 92 2.05 14.25 -3.94
C ILE A 92 3.55 14.50 -4.09
N VAL A 93 4.32 13.77 -3.29
CA VAL A 93 5.78 13.81 -3.26
C VAL A 93 6.35 12.65 -4.06
N SER A 94 5.78 11.45 -3.91
CA SER A 94 6.20 10.24 -4.60
C SER A 94 5.01 9.29 -4.75
N LEU A 95 4.96 8.60 -5.89
CA LEU A 95 3.98 7.57 -6.19
C LEU A 95 4.72 6.41 -6.88
N SER A 96 4.48 5.20 -6.43
CA SER A 96 4.93 3.96 -7.06
C SER A 96 3.80 2.94 -7.05
N ASP A 97 4.05 1.77 -7.63
CA ASP A 97 3.09 0.68 -7.56
C ASP A 97 2.83 0.23 -6.11
N ASN A 98 3.82 0.31 -5.22
CA ASN A 98 3.70 -0.21 -3.85
C ASN A 98 3.51 0.86 -2.78
N HIS A 99 3.68 2.14 -3.08
CA HIS A 99 3.56 3.21 -2.08
C HIS A 99 3.08 4.53 -2.65
N ILE A 100 2.54 5.37 -1.77
CA ILE A 100 2.20 6.76 -2.04
C ILE A 100 2.67 7.64 -0.90
N ALA A 101 3.30 8.77 -1.22
CA ALA A 101 3.79 9.75 -0.27
C ALA A 101 3.23 11.14 -0.60
N TRP A 102 2.64 11.82 0.38
CA TRP A 102 2.01 13.12 0.19
C TRP A 102 2.14 14.01 1.42
N THR A 103 2.07 15.33 1.19
CA THR A 103 2.09 16.30 2.29
C THR A 103 0.68 16.73 2.69
N VAL A 104 0.47 16.85 4.00
CA VAL A 104 -0.71 17.47 4.59
C VAL A 104 -0.28 18.82 5.20
N PRO A 105 -0.92 19.95 4.84
CA PRO A 105 -0.55 21.25 5.37
C PRO A 105 -0.83 21.36 6.87
N GLU A 106 -0.11 22.26 7.54
CA GLU A 106 -0.40 22.56 8.95
C GLU A 106 -1.85 23.04 9.12
N LYS A 107 -2.50 22.59 10.20
CA LYS A 107 -3.89 22.93 10.47
C LYS A 107 -4.18 22.82 11.96
N ILE A 108 -4.94 23.76 12.49
CA ILE A 108 -5.53 23.63 13.81
C ILE A 108 -6.75 22.71 13.68
N ARG A 109 -6.71 21.54 14.32
CA ARG A 109 -7.81 20.56 14.26
C ARG A 109 -7.95 19.80 15.59
N PRO A 110 -9.11 19.22 15.87
CA PRO A 110 -9.32 18.42 17.07
C PRO A 110 -8.39 17.21 17.12
N MET A 111 -7.95 16.86 18.32
CA MET A 111 -7.22 15.65 18.65
C MET A 111 -7.90 14.99 19.84
N LEU A 112 -8.17 13.69 19.74
CA LEU A 112 -8.83 12.90 20.77
C LEU A 112 -7.78 12.15 21.59
N PHE A 113 -7.68 12.45 22.87
CA PHE A 113 -6.79 11.79 23.82
C PHE A 113 -7.60 10.80 24.66
N ASN A 114 -7.16 9.55 24.67
CA ASN A 114 -7.78 8.46 25.44
C ASN A 114 -6.71 7.79 26.32
N ILE A 115 -6.19 8.54 27.29
CA ILE A 115 -5.11 8.09 28.17
C ILE A 115 -5.71 7.26 29.32
N ILE A 116 -5.12 6.11 29.59
CA ILE A 116 -5.54 5.22 30.68
C ILE A 116 -5.55 5.99 32.01
N GLY A 117 -6.67 5.94 32.73
CA GLY A 117 -6.84 6.62 34.02
C GLY A 117 -7.29 8.08 33.93
N MET A 118 -7.54 8.60 32.73
CA MET A 118 -8.13 9.92 32.51
C MET A 118 -9.43 9.81 31.70
N PRO A 119 -10.42 10.71 31.90
CA PRO A 119 -11.56 10.79 31.00
C PRO A 119 -11.08 11.16 29.59
N MET A 120 -11.76 10.65 28.57
CA MET A 120 -11.45 10.97 27.18
C MET A 120 -11.54 12.49 26.95
N GLN A 121 -10.49 13.09 26.40
CA GLN A 121 -10.39 14.53 26.19
C GLN A 121 -10.26 14.84 24.70
N LYS A 122 -11.10 15.76 24.21
CA LYS A 122 -10.97 16.32 22.86
C LYS A 122 -10.39 17.73 22.96
N MET A 123 -9.19 17.94 22.44
CA MET A 123 -8.55 19.25 22.44
C MET A 123 -8.27 19.71 21.02
N THR A 124 -8.46 20.99 20.75
CA THR A 124 -8.07 21.61 19.49
C THR A 124 -6.60 22.01 19.57
N VAL A 125 -5.75 21.37 18.76
CA VAL A 125 -4.29 21.57 18.81
C VAL A 125 -3.75 21.96 17.43
N PRO A 126 -2.63 22.69 17.37
CA PRO A 126 -1.94 22.94 16.10
C PRO A 126 -1.25 21.67 15.62
N TRP A 127 -1.60 21.20 14.43
CA TRP A 127 -0.87 20.12 13.76
C TRP A 127 0.20 20.70 12.84
N PRO A 128 1.46 20.22 12.92
CA PRO A 128 2.49 20.66 11.99
C PRO A 128 2.16 20.19 10.57
N ARG A 129 2.90 20.71 9.60
CA ARG A 129 2.88 20.13 8.26
C ARG A 129 3.46 18.72 8.33
N LEU A 130 2.74 17.76 7.76
CA LEU A 130 3.11 16.35 7.80
C LEU A 130 3.45 15.83 6.40
N LEU A 131 4.36 14.87 6.35
CA LEU A 131 4.57 13.95 5.24
C LEU A 131 4.01 12.61 5.68
N LEU A 132 3.05 12.09 4.92
CA LEU A 132 2.48 10.75 5.09
C LEU A 132 3.03 9.86 3.99
N VAL A 133 3.35 8.61 4.34
CA VAL A 133 3.78 7.57 3.41
C VAL A 133 3.00 6.30 3.71
N ALA A 134 2.20 5.85 2.75
CA ALA A 134 1.43 4.61 2.84
C ALA A 134 1.94 3.58 1.84
N ASN A 135 1.83 2.28 2.19
CA ASN A 135 2.17 1.18 1.29
C ASN A 135 1.06 0.12 1.21
N ARG A 136 1.10 -0.74 0.18
CA ARG A 136 0.07 -1.79 -0.02
C ARG A 136 0.05 -2.86 1.06
N ASP A 137 1.08 -2.93 1.91
CA ASP A 137 1.07 -3.82 3.08
C ASP A 137 0.22 -3.27 4.25
N GLY A 138 -0.48 -2.16 4.06
CA GLY A 138 -1.29 -1.55 5.10
C GLY A 138 -0.46 -0.76 6.13
N LYS A 139 0.76 -0.31 5.79
CA LYS A 139 1.62 0.44 6.71
C LYS A 139 1.57 1.93 6.39
N LEU A 140 1.40 2.74 7.44
CA LEU A 140 1.46 4.20 7.37
C LEU A 140 2.66 4.70 8.18
N ALA A 141 3.47 5.56 7.58
CA ALA A 141 4.54 6.28 8.25
C ALA A 141 4.34 7.79 8.12
N ILE A 142 4.72 8.54 9.17
CA ILE A 142 4.52 9.98 9.27
C ILE A 142 5.78 10.67 9.76
N ALA A 143 6.10 11.79 9.12
CA ALA A 143 7.12 12.73 9.59
C ALA A 143 6.58 14.16 9.60
N ALA A 144 7.10 15.00 10.50
CA ALA A 144 6.89 16.44 10.46
C ALA A 144 7.89 17.10 9.51
N VAL A 145 7.43 18.14 8.82
CA VAL A 145 8.24 18.89 7.85
C VAL A 145 8.24 20.37 8.22
N LYS A 146 9.43 20.99 8.16
CA LYS A 146 9.57 22.44 8.33
C LYS A 146 9.35 23.18 7.02
N GLY A 147 8.56 24.25 7.07
CA GLY A 147 8.31 25.17 5.94
C GLY A 147 7.20 24.70 4.99
N ARG A 148 6.86 25.55 4.01
CA ARG A 148 5.72 25.35 3.09
C ARG A 148 6.13 24.98 1.66
N ASN A 149 7.43 24.97 1.35
CA ASN A 149 7.93 24.67 0.02
C ASN A 149 7.69 23.21 -0.37
N ARG A 150 7.70 22.92 -1.67
CA ARG A 150 7.65 21.53 -2.16
C ARG A 150 8.87 20.76 -1.63
N LEU A 151 8.66 19.50 -1.24
CA LEU A 151 9.74 18.69 -0.71
C LEU A 151 10.75 18.35 -1.81
N SER A 152 12.01 18.30 -1.42
CA SER A 152 13.12 17.80 -2.23
C SER A 152 13.77 16.63 -1.52
N ALA A 153 14.60 15.87 -2.23
CA ALA A 153 15.38 14.79 -1.62
C ALA A 153 16.29 15.24 -0.46
N LYS A 154 16.62 16.54 -0.38
CA LYS A 154 17.44 17.13 0.70
C LYS A 154 16.63 17.71 1.86
N THR A 155 15.30 17.66 1.78
CA THR A 155 14.43 18.23 2.81
C THR A 155 14.54 17.40 4.09
N ARG A 156 14.96 18.04 5.18
CA ARG A 156 15.04 17.38 6.49
C ARG A 156 13.65 17.03 7.01
N LEU A 157 13.52 15.81 7.52
CA LEU A 157 12.33 15.29 8.18
C LEU A 157 12.54 15.29 9.69
N PHE A 158 11.46 15.50 10.43
CA PHE A 158 11.45 15.53 11.89
C PHE A 158 10.44 14.51 12.42
N HIS A 159 10.62 14.05 13.65
CA HIS A 159 9.60 13.22 14.29
C HIS A 159 8.29 14.00 14.44
N ALA A 160 7.19 13.38 14.03
CA ALA A 160 5.88 13.97 14.27
C ALA A 160 5.56 13.90 15.78
N PRO A 161 5.15 15.01 16.42
CA PRO A 161 4.86 15.06 17.85
C PRO A 161 3.47 14.44 18.15
N LEU A 162 3.27 13.19 17.74
CA LEU A 162 1.98 12.48 17.78
C LEU A 162 2.14 11.17 18.54
N MET A 163 1.33 10.94 19.59
CA MET A 163 1.53 9.83 20.55
C MET A 163 1.56 8.46 19.86
N ASN A 164 0.73 8.28 18.84
CA ASN A 164 0.61 7.02 18.11
C ASN A 164 1.71 6.79 17.06
N VAL A 165 2.71 7.67 16.96
CA VAL A 165 3.84 7.56 16.04
C VAL A 165 5.08 7.06 16.79
N SER A 166 5.68 5.98 16.30
CA SER A 166 6.90 5.39 16.86
C SER A 166 8.15 6.21 16.52
N ASN A 167 9.30 5.81 17.08
CA ASN A 167 10.60 6.41 16.78
C ASN A 167 11.02 6.32 15.31
N ASN A 168 10.53 5.35 14.53
CA ASN A 168 10.83 5.20 13.10
C ASN A 168 9.77 5.88 12.21
N GLY A 169 8.82 6.60 12.81
CA GLY A 169 7.74 7.29 12.11
C GLY A 169 6.54 6.39 11.78
N ALA A 170 6.58 5.09 12.09
CA ALA A 170 5.43 4.21 11.87
C ALA A 170 4.25 4.59 12.76
N VAL A 171 3.06 4.60 12.17
CA VAL A 171 1.80 4.84 12.87
C VAL A 171 1.28 3.51 13.39
N CYS A 172 1.00 3.45 14.69
CA CYS A 172 0.26 2.33 15.25
C CYS A 172 -1.22 2.50 14.91
N THR A 173 -1.71 1.66 13.99
CA THR A 173 -3.08 1.69 13.48
C THR A 173 -4.08 1.03 14.43
N GLY A 174 -3.62 0.17 15.36
CA GLY A 174 -4.49 -0.48 16.33
C GLY A 174 -5.62 -1.27 15.65
N SER A 175 -6.87 -0.90 15.95
CA SER A 175 -8.08 -1.49 15.35
C SER A 175 -8.64 -0.68 14.17
N ALA A 176 -7.92 0.34 13.67
CA ALA A 176 -8.38 1.15 12.56
C ALA A 176 -8.48 0.31 11.28
N THR A 177 -9.54 0.52 10.50
CA THR A 177 -9.67 -0.04 9.16
C THR A 177 -8.66 0.63 8.24
N VAL A 178 -7.64 -0.12 7.84
CA VAL A 178 -6.59 0.37 6.95
C VAL A 178 -7.02 0.16 5.50
N PRO A 179 -6.86 1.16 4.61
CA PRO A 179 -7.11 0.98 3.20
C PRO A 179 -6.19 -0.10 2.60
N ILE A 180 -6.73 -0.89 1.69
CA ILE A 180 -5.96 -1.90 0.94
C ILE A 180 -5.15 -1.23 -0.18
N GLU A 181 -5.67 -0.11 -0.70
CA GLU A 181 -5.16 0.57 -1.87
C GLU A 181 -4.29 1.79 -1.50
N CYS A 182 -3.35 2.11 -2.39
CA CYS A 182 -2.41 3.24 -2.25
C CYS A 182 -2.51 4.19 -3.44
N GLY A 183 -3.73 4.52 -3.87
CA GLY A 183 -4.02 5.46 -4.94
C GLY A 183 -4.18 6.91 -4.47
N ILE A 184 -4.28 7.83 -5.43
CA ILE A 184 -4.54 9.25 -5.17
C ILE A 184 -5.96 9.45 -4.60
N GLU A 185 -6.88 8.59 -4.98
CA GLU A 185 -8.25 8.50 -4.47
C GLU A 185 -8.32 8.09 -2.98
N ASP A 186 -7.32 7.36 -2.49
CA ASP A 186 -7.31 6.80 -1.13
C ASP A 186 -6.69 7.72 -0.08
N LEU A 187 -6.08 8.83 -0.50
CA LEU A 187 -5.40 9.78 0.39
C LEU A 187 -6.25 10.18 1.59
N LYS A 188 -7.55 10.45 1.37
CA LYS A 188 -8.47 10.83 2.44
C LYS A 188 -8.74 9.70 3.43
N GLN A 189 -8.81 8.46 2.95
CA GLN A 189 -9.00 7.28 3.80
C GLN A 189 -7.73 6.99 4.63
N TRP A 190 -6.55 7.19 4.04
CA TRP A 190 -5.31 7.11 4.79
C TRP A 190 -5.15 8.24 5.82
N GLU A 191 -5.60 9.45 5.48
CA GLU A 191 -5.62 10.56 6.42
C GLU A 191 -6.55 10.31 7.62
N SER A 192 -7.71 9.67 7.42
CA SER A 192 -8.62 9.33 8.53
C SER A 192 -8.00 8.33 9.50
N VAL A 193 -7.19 7.37 9.03
CA VAL A 193 -6.42 6.44 9.89
C VAL A 193 -5.56 7.21 10.90
N MET A 194 -5.04 8.39 10.54
CA MET A 194 -4.31 9.23 11.48
C MET A 194 -5.24 10.17 12.26
N PHE A 195 -6.06 10.98 11.57
CA PHE A 195 -6.74 12.11 12.21
C PHE A 195 -7.96 11.71 13.06
N ASP A 196 -8.55 10.55 12.80
CA ASP A 196 -9.75 10.09 13.52
C ASP A 196 -9.42 9.07 14.61
N THR A 197 -8.14 8.74 14.81
CA THR A 197 -7.70 7.80 15.84
C THR A 197 -7.66 8.45 17.22
N ALA A 198 -8.10 7.69 18.24
CA ALA A 198 -7.92 8.05 19.64
C ALA A 198 -6.46 7.81 20.06
N PHE A 199 -5.77 8.87 20.48
CA PHE A 199 -4.39 8.80 20.96
C PHE A 199 -4.38 8.24 22.39
N SER A 200 -4.03 6.97 22.53
CA SER A 200 -4.10 6.24 23.81
C SER A 200 -2.74 5.94 24.43
N HIS A 201 -1.69 5.79 23.61
CA HIS A 201 -0.36 5.41 24.07
C HIS A 201 0.72 6.28 23.45
N VAL A 202 1.76 6.57 24.23
CA VAL A 202 2.97 7.25 23.77
C VAL A 202 3.93 6.18 23.24
N ASN A 203 4.11 6.13 21.92
CA ASN A 203 5.00 5.17 21.26
C ASN A 203 6.44 5.69 21.10
N ASN A 204 6.69 6.95 21.46
CA ASN A 204 7.99 7.59 21.44
C ASN A 204 8.13 8.55 22.63
N GLN A 205 9.19 8.38 23.43
CA GLN A 205 9.43 9.17 24.64
C GLN A 205 9.73 10.66 24.38
N LEU A 206 9.97 11.04 23.12
CA LEU A 206 10.18 12.44 22.69
C LEU A 206 8.89 13.09 22.14
N THR A 207 7.74 12.46 22.36
CA THR A 207 6.43 12.93 21.89
C THR A 207 5.65 13.63 23.01
N LEU A 208 4.60 14.38 22.67
CA LEU A 208 3.71 15.04 23.63
C LEU A 208 3.16 14.04 24.66
N GLU A 209 3.60 14.16 25.91
CA GLU A 209 3.03 13.47 27.07
C GLU A 209 2.11 14.43 27.84
N LEU A 210 0.85 14.04 28.04
CA LEU A 210 -0.04 14.74 28.98
C LEU A 210 0.26 14.25 30.41
N GLY A 211 0.78 15.12 31.27
CA GLY A 211 0.81 14.89 32.73
C GLY A 211 2.17 14.83 33.43
N ARG A 212 3.31 14.98 32.75
CA ARG A 212 4.62 15.13 33.43
C ARG A 212 4.99 16.61 33.61
N LYS A 213 5.34 17.02 34.84
CA LYS A 213 5.98 18.32 35.09
C LYS A 213 7.27 18.41 34.27
N LYS A 214 7.44 19.49 33.50
CA LYS A 214 8.62 19.77 32.67
C LYS A 214 9.91 19.56 33.46
N LYS A 215 10.86 18.77 32.90
CA LYS A 215 12.28 19.10 33.02
C LYS A 215 12.63 19.94 31.81
N GLU A 216 13.21 21.12 32.03
CA GLU A 216 13.77 21.94 30.97
C GLU A 216 14.80 21.11 30.19
N VAL A 217 14.67 21.14 28.86
CA VAL A 217 15.67 20.60 27.95
C VAL A 217 16.64 21.74 27.70
N ASP A 218 17.86 21.63 28.23
CA ASP A 218 18.94 22.57 27.94
C ASP A 218 19.16 22.62 26.43
N THR A 219 19.23 23.85 25.92
CA THR A 219 19.47 24.24 24.52
C THR A 219 20.84 23.82 24.01
#